data_AF-A0A1B9JVJ2-F1
#
_entry.id   AF-A0A1B9JVJ2-F1
#
_cell.length_a   1.000
_cell.length_b   1.000
_cell.length_c   1.000
_cell.angle_alpha   90.00
_cell.angle_beta   90.00
_cell.angle_gamma   90.00
#
_symmetry.space_group_name_H-M   'P 1'
#
loop_
_entity.id
_entity.type
_entity.pdbx_description
1 polymer ?
#
loop_
_entity_poly.entity_id
_entity_poly.type
_entity_poly.pdbx_seq_one_letter_code
_entity_poly.pdbx_strand_id
1 'polypeptide(L)'
;MIDFDLFIRKGLLDFKFGEHIDEVISRLVNCKVCPIDKDVGQYSVFSNGIELLFDDNKLYLIQYEVDRTINLVFNDHFIDANTTYIQFKNYLN
;
A
#
# COMPACT_ATOMS: atom_id res chain seq x y z
N MET A 1 -5.32 -0.06 10.82
CA MET A 1 -5.93 -0.68 9.63
C MET A 1 -5.63 0.29 8.52
N ILE A 2 -4.83 -0.13 7.53
CA ILE A 2 -4.37 0.80 6.52
C ILE A 2 -5.57 1.15 5.62
N ASP A 3 -5.92 2.42 5.59
CA ASP A 3 -7.07 2.96 4.90
C ASP A 3 -6.58 3.83 3.74
N PHE A 4 -6.95 3.47 2.52
CA PHE A 4 -6.57 4.19 1.31
C PHE A 4 -7.10 5.63 1.29
N ASP A 5 -8.30 5.88 1.81
CA ASP A 5 -8.88 7.23 1.84
C ASP A 5 -8.07 8.14 2.78
N LEU A 6 -7.64 7.61 3.94
CA LEU A 6 -6.74 8.35 4.85
C LEU A 6 -5.37 8.63 4.24
N PHE A 7 -4.80 7.67 3.49
CA PHE A 7 -3.55 7.88 2.78
C PHE A 7 -3.67 9.00 1.74
N ILE A 8 -4.67 8.94 0.85
CA ILE A 8 -4.83 9.92 -0.22
C ILE A 8 -5.18 11.31 0.33
N ARG A 9 -6.09 11.41 1.31
CA ARG A 9 -6.57 12.71 1.82
C ARG A 9 -5.61 13.38 2.79
N LYS A 10 -4.93 12.60 3.63
CA LYS A 10 -4.17 13.13 4.77
C LYS A 10 -2.68 12.83 4.71
N GLY A 11 -2.22 12.10 3.69
CA GLY A 11 -0.84 11.60 3.63
C GLY A 11 -0.48 10.73 4.83
N LEU A 12 -1.50 10.18 5.52
CA LEU A 12 -1.28 9.37 6.71
C LEU A 12 -0.83 7.99 6.29
N LEU A 13 0.38 7.65 6.69
CA LEU A 13 0.96 6.34 6.57
C LEU A 13 1.09 5.75 7.98
N ASP A 14 0.58 4.54 8.18
CA ASP A 14 0.79 3.78 9.43
C ASP A 14 2.27 3.35 9.61
N PHE A 15 3.12 3.63 8.62
CA PHE A 15 4.54 3.27 8.56
C PHE A 15 5.41 4.46 8.19
N LYS A 16 6.60 4.51 8.76
CA LYS A 16 7.63 5.48 8.39
C LYS A 16 8.64 4.83 7.45
N PHE A 17 9.08 5.61 6.46
CA PHE A 17 10.24 5.22 5.67
C PHE A 17 11.45 5.02 6.58
N GLY A 18 12.21 3.95 6.32
CA GLY A 18 13.34 3.52 7.13
C GLY A 18 12.99 2.49 8.22
N GLU A 19 11.71 2.23 8.49
CA GLU A 19 11.32 1.18 9.46
C GLU A 19 11.75 -0.21 8.97
N HIS A 20 12.17 -1.07 9.91
CA HIS A 20 12.63 -2.42 9.61
C HIS A 20 11.45 -3.33 9.24
N ILE A 21 11.68 -4.27 8.33
CA ILE A 21 10.65 -5.19 7.83
C ILE A 21 9.93 -5.95 8.94
N ASP A 22 10.65 -6.43 9.96
CA ASP A 22 10.05 -7.17 11.07
C ASP A 22 9.08 -6.30 11.89
N GLU A 23 9.42 -5.02 12.10
CA GLU A 23 8.56 -4.07 12.82
C GLU A 23 7.30 -3.78 12.02
N VAL A 24 7.40 -3.66 10.70
CA VAL A 24 6.27 -3.45 9.80
C VAL A 24 5.36 -4.68 9.78
N ILE A 25 5.91 -5.87 9.53
CA ILE A 25 5.15 -7.13 9.48
C ILE A 25 4.41 -7.39 10.79
N SER A 26 5.01 -7.09 11.94
CA SER A 26 4.37 -7.29 13.25
C SER A 26 3.06 -6.50 13.44
N ARG A 27 2.87 -5.40 12.69
CA ARG A 27 1.68 -4.55 12.72
C ARG A 27 0.66 -4.90 11.63
N LEU A 28 1.02 -5.74 10.68
CA LEU A 28 0.15 -6.13 9.56
C LEU A 28 -0.68 -7.37 9.92
N VAL A 29 -1.94 -7.35 9.49
CA VAL A 29 -2.84 -8.52 9.56
C VAL A 29 -2.92 -9.13 8.16
N ASN A 30 -2.81 -10.46 8.07
CA ASN A 30 -2.92 -11.22 6.82
C ASN A 30 -2.00 -10.71 5.69
N CYS A 31 -0.72 -10.47 5.99
CA CYS A 31 0.24 -10.06 4.97
C CYS A 31 0.90 -11.26 4.27
N LYS A 32 1.32 -11.03 3.02
CA LYS A 32 2.17 -11.96 2.25
C LYS A 32 3.52 -11.31 2.02
N VAL A 33 4.59 -11.97 2.45
CA VAL A 33 5.97 -11.53 2.23
C VAL A 33 6.52 -12.22 1.00
N CYS A 34 6.98 -11.43 0.03
CA CYS A 34 7.54 -11.86 -1.24
C CYS A 34 9.00 -11.38 -1.32
N PRO A 35 10.00 -12.27 -1.18
CA PRO A 35 11.39 -11.88 -1.36
C PRO A 35 11.65 -11.49 -2.81
N ILE A 36 12.38 -10.39 -3.01
CA ILE A 36 12.89 -9.96 -4.33
C ILE A 36 14.34 -10.41 -4.43
N ASP A 37 15.16 -10.01 -3.44
CA ASP A 37 16.51 -10.49 -3.23
C ASP A 37 16.81 -10.52 -1.72
N LYS A 38 16.86 -11.73 -1.14
CA LYS A 38 17.02 -11.90 0.31
C LYS A 38 18.42 -11.54 0.79
N ASP A 39 19.43 -11.70 -0.06
CA ASP A 39 20.83 -11.56 0.33
C ASP A 39 21.17 -10.09 0.61
N VAL A 40 20.43 -9.17 -0.01
CA VAL A 40 20.54 -7.72 0.18
C VAL A 40 19.35 -7.10 0.93
N GLY A 41 18.48 -7.94 1.49
CA GLY A 41 17.34 -7.49 2.28
C GLY A 41 16.23 -6.80 1.49
N GLN A 42 16.03 -7.19 0.23
CA GLN A 42 14.96 -6.66 -0.64
C GLN A 42 13.72 -7.55 -0.62
N TYR A 43 12.60 -6.93 -0.25
CA TYR A 43 11.31 -7.61 -0.11
C TYR A 43 10.17 -6.73 -0.60
N SER A 44 9.11 -7.39 -1.04
CA SER A 44 7.79 -6.83 -1.17
C SER A 44 6.87 -7.46 -0.12
N VAL A 45 6.13 -6.64 0.62
CA VAL A 45 5.13 -7.10 1.58
C VAL A 45 3.76 -6.61 1.15
N PHE A 46 2.87 -7.55 0.87
CA PHE A 46 1.50 -7.27 0.45
C PHE A 46 0.53 -7.38 1.61
N SER A 47 -0.34 -6.40 1.80
CA SER A 47 -1.46 -6.46 2.74
C SER A 47 -2.61 -5.58 2.25
N ASN A 48 -3.81 -6.14 2.12
CA ASN A 48 -5.05 -5.41 1.80
C ASN A 48 -4.96 -4.43 0.60
N GLY A 49 -4.38 -4.87 -0.52
CA GLY A 49 -4.25 -4.03 -1.74
C GLY A 49 -3.07 -3.06 -1.73
N ILE A 50 -2.20 -3.17 -0.72
CA ILE A 50 -1.02 -2.32 -0.54
C ILE A 50 0.22 -3.18 -0.69
N GLU A 51 1.20 -2.65 -1.42
CA GLU A 51 2.54 -3.18 -1.56
C GLU A 51 3.53 -2.26 -0.85
N LEU A 52 4.28 -2.82 0.11
CA LEU A 52 5.34 -2.17 0.86
C LEU A 52 6.67 -2.73 0.35
N LEU A 53 7.55 -1.90 -0.19
CA LEU A 53 8.85 -2.33 -0.70
C LEU A 53 9.97 -1.97 0.27
N PHE A 54 10.88 -2.94 0.45
CA PHE A 54 12.01 -2.87 1.36
C PHE A 54 13.32 -2.99 0.58
N ASP A 55 14.32 -2.24 1.01
CA ASP A 55 15.72 -2.29 0.57
C ASP A 55 16.61 -2.19 1.81
N ASP A 56 17.66 -3.03 1.91
CA ASP A 56 18.44 -3.19 3.17
C ASP A 56 17.53 -3.44 4.39
N ASN A 57 16.47 -4.26 4.21
CA ASN A 57 15.42 -4.55 5.20
C ASN A 57 14.62 -3.32 5.69
N LYS A 58 14.74 -2.17 5.03
CA LYS A 58 14.09 -0.91 5.42
C LYS A 58 13.04 -0.50 4.41
N LEU A 59 11.89 -0.03 4.92
CA LEU A 59 10.79 0.45 4.08
C LEU A 59 11.23 1.69 3.29
N TYR A 60 11.18 1.64 1.96
CA TYR A 60 11.54 2.78 1.11
C TYR A 60 10.42 3.22 0.16
N LEU A 61 9.43 2.35 -0.11
CA LEU A 61 8.31 2.68 -0.98
C LEU A 61 7.01 2.03 -0.52
N ILE A 62 5.91 2.75 -0.71
CA ILE A 62 4.56 2.28 -0.45
C ILE A 62 3.76 2.52 -1.72
N GLN A 63 3.14 1.47 -2.24
CA GLN A 63 2.33 1.49 -3.45
C GLN A 63 0.95 0.92 -3.17
N TYR A 64 -0.06 1.49 -3.81
CA TYR A 64 -1.42 0.97 -3.77
C TYR A 64 -1.77 0.40 -5.14
N GLU A 65 -2.04 -0.90 -5.18
CA GLU A 65 -2.46 -1.57 -6.41
C GLU A 65 -3.99 -1.63 -6.44
N VAL A 66 -4.58 -0.63 -7.09
CA VAL A 66 -6.04 -0.50 -7.23
C VAL A 66 -6.68 -1.77 -7.80
N ASP A 67 -6.04 -2.40 -8.79
CA ASP A 67 -6.51 -3.66 -9.42
C ASP A 67 -6.60 -4.84 -8.43
N ARG A 68 -5.83 -4.81 -7.33
CA ARG A 68 -5.87 -5.84 -6.29
C ARG A 68 -6.77 -5.48 -5.11
N THR A 69 -7.43 -4.33 -5.16
CA THR A 69 -8.31 -3.86 -4.09
C THR A 69 -9.76 -4.20 -4.45
N ILE A 70 -10.33 -5.20 -3.78
CA ILE A 70 -11.63 -5.80 -4.15
C ILE A 70 -12.79 -4.80 -4.08
N ASN A 71 -12.72 -3.79 -3.19
CA ASN A 71 -13.68 -2.70 -3.10
C ASN A 71 -12.98 -1.50 -2.47
N LEU A 72 -12.59 -0.52 -3.27
CA LEU A 72 -12.00 0.71 -2.76
C LEU A 72 -13.03 1.83 -2.92
N VAL A 73 -13.43 2.46 -1.81
CA VAL A 73 -14.33 3.62 -1.83
C VAL A 73 -13.51 4.85 -1.53
N PHE A 74 -13.62 5.87 -2.37
CA PHE A 74 -12.95 7.13 -2.24
C PHE A 74 -13.92 8.26 -2.57
N ASN A 75 -14.17 9.16 -1.61
CA ASN A 75 -15.12 10.28 -1.76
C ASN A 75 -16.53 9.82 -2.22
N ASP A 76 -17.08 8.80 -1.57
CA ASP A 76 -18.36 8.15 -1.92
C ASP A 76 -18.41 7.54 -3.34
N HIS A 77 -17.26 7.45 -4.03
CA HIS A 77 -17.11 6.77 -5.31
C HIS A 77 -16.41 5.43 -5.15
N PHE A 78 -16.93 4.39 -5.81
CA PHE A 78 -16.22 3.13 -5.94
C PHE A 78 -15.12 3.25 -7.01
N ILE A 79 -13.94 2.76 -6.66
CA ILE A 79 -12.81 2.57 -7.56
C ILE A 79 -12.65 1.07 -7.76
N ASP A 80 -12.70 0.67 -9.03
CA ASP A 80 -12.56 -0.71 -9.50
C ASP A 80 -11.64 -0.76 -10.73
N ALA A 81 -11.46 -1.96 -11.30
CA ALA A 81 -10.65 -2.18 -12.49
C ALA A 81 -11.13 -1.41 -13.75
N ASN A 82 -12.37 -0.90 -13.75
CA ASN A 82 -12.94 -0.13 -14.86
C ASN A 82 -12.80 1.39 -14.67
N THR A 83 -12.34 1.83 -13.49
CA THR A 83 -12.21 3.24 -13.17
C THR A 83 -11.06 3.85 -13.96
N THR A 84 -11.41 4.73 -14.90
CA THR A 84 -10.42 5.43 -15.72
C THR A 84 -9.69 6.51 -14.93
N TYR A 85 -8.50 6.90 -15.40
CA TYR A 85 -7.74 8.01 -14.84
C TYR A 85 -8.54 9.33 -14.77
N ILE A 86 -9.37 9.61 -15.77
CA ILE A 86 -10.19 10.83 -15.82
C ILE A 86 -11.28 10.78 -14.74
N GLN A 87 -11.95 9.63 -14.57
CA GLN A 87 -12.93 9.44 -13.51
C GLN A 87 -12.29 9.60 -12.13
N PHE A 88 -11.14 8.94 -11.90
CA PHE A 88 -10.41 9.05 -10.64
C PHE A 88 -10.04 10.51 -10.31
N LYS A 89 -9.56 11.28 -11.29
CA LYS A 89 -9.27 12.71 -11.10
C LYS A 89 -10.48 13.52 -10.65
N ASN A 90 -11.67 13.19 -11.14
CA ASN A 90 -12.89 13.88 -10.72
C ASN A 90 -13.26 13.58 -9.28
N TYR A 91 -12.87 12.41 -8.74
CA TYR A 91 -13.13 12.05 -7.34
C TYR A 91 -12.28 12.83 -6.34
N LEU A 92 -11.20 13.49 -6.81
CA LEU A 92 -10.30 14.31 -5.99
C LEU A 92 -10.85 15.71 -5.68
N ASN A 93 -11.93 16.13 -6.36
CA ASN A 93 -12.59 17.43 -6.17
C ASN A 93 -13.76 17.33 -5.19
#